data_AF-A0A6N7PI44-F1
#
_entry.id   AF-A0A6N7PI44-F1
#
_cell.length_a   1.000
_cell.length_b   1.000
_cell.length_c   1.000
_cell.angle_alpha   90.00
_cell.angle_beta   90.00
_cell.angle_gamma   90.00
#
_symmetry.space_group_name_H-M   'P 1'
#
loop_
_entity.id
_entity.type
_entity.pdbx_description
1 polymer ?
#
loop_
_entity_poly.entity_id
_entity_poly.type
_entity_poly.pdbx_seq_one_letter_code
_entity_poly.pdbx_strand_id
1 'polypeptide(L)'
;MSRWSAVELSVAFAIGGSVLAVAVPAFVRNLHASKLSEPLDNLDRLVTNAVAYAETKPQDISFPPAAPLTPAEVPRGTRVTDPPEIWEHLTWRSLDFRIEEPHAFSFRFESELDPVTRVMRFVATAHGDLDGDGKLSTFQVRGERVPGQPARVLPGMFVDREVE
;
A
#
# COMPACT_ATOMS: atom_id res chain seq x y z
N MET A 1 -44.50 -17.69 -28.57
CA MET A 1 -43.12 -17.24 -28.84
C MET A 1 -43.17 -15.79 -29.27
N SER A 2 -42.76 -14.84 -28.44
CA SER A 2 -42.73 -13.42 -28.83
C SER A 2 -41.76 -13.24 -30.00
N ARG A 3 -42.25 -12.72 -31.13
CA ARG A 3 -41.42 -12.33 -32.28
C ARG A 3 -40.96 -10.89 -32.06
N TRP A 4 -39.70 -10.72 -31.67
CA TRP A 4 -39.07 -9.41 -31.54
C TRP A 4 -38.92 -8.76 -32.90
N SER A 5 -39.22 -7.47 -33.01
CA SER A 5 -38.97 -6.71 -34.24
C SER A 5 -37.52 -6.25 -34.33
N ALA A 6 -37.01 -6.03 -35.54
CA ALA A 6 -35.66 -5.51 -35.75
C ALA A 6 -35.43 -4.14 -35.07
N VAL A 7 -36.49 -3.32 -34.99
CA VAL A 7 -36.46 -2.01 -34.33
C VAL A 7 -36.39 -2.15 -32.81
N GLU A 8 -37.11 -3.11 -32.24
CA GLU A 8 -37.08 -3.37 -30.80
C GLU A 8 -35.71 -3.87 -30.33
N LEU A 9 -35.07 -4.73 -31.14
CA LEU A 9 -33.69 -5.17 -30.90
C LEU A 9 -32.69 -4.02 -31.03
N SER A 10 -32.83 -3.13 -32.02
CA SER A 10 -31.90 -2.01 -32.20
C SER A 10 -31.98 -0.99 -31.06
N VAL A 11 -33.18 -0.70 -30.55
CA VAL A 11 -33.38 0.16 -29.38
C VAL A 11 -32.77 -0.47 -28.13
N ALA A 12 -33.00 -1.77 -27.89
CA ALA A 12 -32.40 -2.47 -26.76
C ALA A 12 -30.86 -2.46 -26.81
N PHE A 13 -30.28 -2.68 -28.00
CA PHE A 13 -28.83 -2.61 -28.21
C PHE A 13 -28.28 -1.19 -28.02
N ALA A 14 -28.97 -0.17 -28.53
CA ALA A 14 -28.54 1.23 -28.40
C ALA A 14 -28.51 1.64 -26.91
N ILE A 15 -29.59 1.37 -26.18
CA ILE A 15 -29.68 1.70 -24.75
C ILE A 15 -28.64 0.89 -23.96
N GLY A 16 -28.54 -0.41 -24.20
CA GLY A 16 -27.58 -1.28 -23.52
C GLY A 16 -26.13 -0.85 -23.79
N GLY A 17 -25.80 -0.54 -25.04
CA GLY A 17 -24.48 -0.07 -25.46
C GLY A 17 -24.11 1.26 -24.82
N SER A 18 -25.03 2.23 -24.77
CA SER A 18 -24.78 3.52 -24.11
C SER A 18 -24.55 3.37 -22.61
N VAL A 19 -25.30 2.51 -21.92
CA VAL A 19 -25.09 2.25 -20.48
C VAL A 19 -23.75 1.57 -20.25
N LEU A 20 -23.42 0.53 -21.02
CA LEU A 20 -22.14 -0.19 -20.88
C LEU A 20 -20.93 0.71 -21.19
N ALA A 21 -21.03 1.60 -22.18
CA ALA A 21 -19.97 2.53 -22.53
C ALA A 21 -19.56 3.46 -21.38
N VAL A 22 -20.50 3.79 -20.49
CA VAL A 22 -20.24 4.61 -19.29
C VAL A 22 -19.90 3.74 -18.07
N ALA A 23 -20.60 2.62 -17.90
CA ALA A 23 -20.48 1.76 -16.73
C ALA A 23 -19.14 1.02 -16.66
N VAL A 24 -18.65 0.47 -17.78
CA VAL A 24 -17.41 -0.33 -17.80
C VAL A 24 -16.18 0.51 -17.41
N PRO A 25 -15.92 1.69 -18.00
CA PRO A 25 -14.77 2.51 -17.60
C PRO A 25 -14.83 2.97 -16.14
N ALA A 26 -16.04 3.31 -15.65
CA ALA A 26 -16.23 3.71 -14.25
C ALA A 26 -15.97 2.54 -13.29
N PHE A 27 -16.44 1.34 -13.61
CA PHE A 27 -16.20 0.14 -12.83
C PHE A 27 -14.71 -0.21 -12.76
N VAL A 28 -14.01 -0.23 -13.90
CA VAL A 28 -12.56 -0.49 -13.95
C VAL A 28 -11.77 0.54 -13.13
N ARG A 29 -12.10 1.83 -13.26
CA ARG A 29 -11.47 2.89 -12.46
C ARG A 29 -11.69 2.68 -10.96
N ASN A 30 -12.90 2.31 -10.55
CA ASN A 30 -13.20 2.04 -9.14
C ASN A 30 -12.46 0.81 -8.63
N LEU A 31 -12.30 -0.24 -9.44
CA LEU A 31 -11.50 -1.41 -9.09
C LEU A 31 -10.01 -1.06 -8.91
N HIS A 32 -9.43 -0.27 -9.83
CA HIS A 32 -8.05 0.17 -9.70
C HIS A 32 -7.84 1.05 -8.46
N ALA A 33 -8.78 1.98 -8.20
CA ALA A 33 -8.73 2.79 -6.98
C ALA A 33 -8.84 1.92 -5.71
N SER A 34 -9.67 0.88 -5.73
CA SER A 34 -9.83 -0.05 -4.60
C SER A 34 -8.58 -0.93 -4.38
N LYS A 35 -7.83 -1.26 -5.43
CA LYS A 35 -6.59 -2.03 -5.34
C LYS A 35 -5.45 -1.22 -4.71
N LEU A 36 -5.50 0.12 -4.83
CA LEU A 36 -4.48 1.04 -4.32
C LEU A 36 -4.75 1.53 -2.89
N SER A 37 -5.99 1.46 -2.38
CA SER A 37 -6.29 2.00 -1.05
C SER A 37 -5.53 1.26 0.05
N GLU A 38 -5.44 -0.08 -0.03
CA GLU A 38 -4.77 -0.88 0.99
C GLU A 38 -3.29 -0.50 1.22
N PRO A 39 -2.41 -0.48 0.20
CA PRO A 39 -1.01 -0.12 0.41
C PRO A 39 -0.87 1.35 0.82
N LEU A 40 -1.69 2.25 0.26
CA LEU A 40 -1.62 3.67 0.59
C LEU A 40 -2.02 3.96 2.04
N ASP A 41 -3.15 3.44 2.49
CA ASP A 41 -3.65 3.67 3.85
C ASP A 41 -2.71 3.05 4.90
N ASN A 42 -2.17 1.86 4.62
CA ASN A 42 -1.23 1.22 5.52
C ASN A 42 0.14 1.91 5.54
N LEU A 43 0.66 2.37 4.40
CA LEU A 43 1.89 3.13 4.35
C LEU A 43 1.74 4.49 5.04
N ASP A 44 0.62 5.19 4.85
CA ASP A 44 0.33 6.46 5.53
C ASP A 44 0.32 6.28 7.06
N ARG A 45 -0.36 5.25 7.56
CA ARG A 45 -0.35 4.88 8.98
C ARG A 45 1.07 4.59 9.47
N LEU A 46 1.83 3.80 8.71
CA LEU A 46 3.19 3.40 9.07
C LEU A 46 4.15 4.61 9.16
N VAL A 47 4.10 5.52 8.19
CA VAL A 47 4.98 6.70 8.17
C VAL A 47 4.55 7.77 9.16
N THR A 48 3.25 7.96 9.37
CA THR A 48 2.72 8.84 10.40
C THR A 48 3.21 8.40 11.78
N ASN A 49 3.09 7.10 12.07
CA ASN A 49 3.56 6.56 13.34
C ASN A 49 5.09 6.57 13.45
N ALA A 50 5.83 6.46 12.34
CA ALA A 50 7.30 6.60 12.34
C ALA A 50 7.76 8.02 12.69
N VAL A 51 7.08 9.04 12.17
CA VAL A 51 7.35 10.45 12.53
C VAL A 51 7.01 10.69 14.00
N ALA A 52 5.83 10.25 14.46
CA ALA A 52 5.42 10.38 15.86
C ALA A 52 6.38 9.64 16.82
N TYR A 53 6.84 8.44 16.44
CA TYR A 53 7.85 7.70 17.19
C TYR A 53 9.11 8.54 17.35
N ALA A 54 9.61 9.17 16.28
CA ALA A 54 10.83 9.95 16.28
C ALA A 54 10.79 11.19 17.19
N GLU A 55 9.64 11.81 17.37
CA GLU A 55 9.48 12.98 18.25
C GLU A 55 9.89 12.69 19.70
N THR A 56 9.70 11.44 20.15
CA THR A 56 10.01 11.00 21.52
C THR A 56 11.38 10.36 21.67
N LYS A 57 12.17 10.27 20.58
CA LYS A 57 13.44 9.53 20.56
C LYS A 57 14.64 10.44 20.28
N PRO A 58 15.83 10.08 20.80
CA PRO A 58 17.09 10.70 20.41
C PRO A 58 17.38 10.57 18.90
N GLN A 59 18.23 11.47 18.38
CA GLN A 59 18.61 11.52 16.96
C GLN A 59 19.04 10.16 16.40
N ASP A 60 19.89 9.43 17.14
CA ASP A 60 20.56 8.21 16.68
C ASP A 60 19.65 6.99 16.57
N ILE A 61 18.50 7.05 17.23
CA ILE A 61 17.49 5.99 17.28
C ILE A 61 16.11 6.58 16.96
N SER A 62 16.10 7.59 16.08
CA SER A 62 14.88 8.33 15.72
C SER A 62 13.82 7.43 15.11
N PHE A 63 14.22 6.33 14.46
CA PHE A 63 13.30 5.34 13.92
C PHE A 63 13.62 3.97 14.54
N PRO A 64 12.62 3.09 14.68
CA PRO A 64 12.85 1.73 15.15
C PRO A 64 13.74 0.96 14.18
N PRO A 65 14.39 -0.14 14.62
CA PRO A 65 15.21 -0.97 13.73
C PRO A 65 14.40 -1.53 12.55
N ALA A 66 15.11 -2.01 11.54
CA ALA A 66 14.49 -2.59 10.36
C ALA A 66 13.61 -3.82 10.73
N ALA A 67 12.49 -3.95 10.03
CA ALA A 67 11.63 -5.11 10.06
C ALA A 67 11.67 -5.83 8.71
N PRO A 68 11.70 -7.18 8.72
CA PRO A 68 11.63 -7.94 7.49
C PRO A 68 10.27 -7.76 6.81
N LEU A 69 10.20 -8.19 5.55
CA LEU A 69 8.93 -8.25 4.82
C LEU A 69 7.92 -9.10 5.61
N THR A 70 6.75 -8.53 5.90
CA THR A 70 5.72 -9.12 6.74
C THR A 70 4.34 -9.02 6.06
N PRO A 71 3.68 -10.14 5.74
CA PRO A 71 4.20 -11.50 5.79
C PRO A 71 5.39 -11.70 4.84
N ALA A 72 6.23 -12.70 5.12
CA ALA A 72 7.47 -12.95 4.36
C ALA A 72 7.20 -13.33 2.90
N GLU A 73 6.08 -14.02 2.66
CA GLU A 73 5.57 -14.32 1.33
C GLU A 73 4.49 -13.30 0.98
N VAL A 74 4.64 -12.66 -0.18
CA VAL A 74 3.63 -11.72 -0.69
C VAL A 74 2.38 -12.51 -1.10
N PRO A 75 1.18 -12.16 -0.60
CA PRO A 75 -0.07 -12.79 -1.04
C PRO A 75 -0.22 -12.70 -2.57
N ARG A 76 -0.60 -13.81 -3.20
CA ARG A 76 -0.68 -13.92 -4.67
C ARG A 76 -2.12 -14.11 -5.12
N GLY A 77 -2.65 -13.13 -5.87
CA GLY A 77 -4.00 -13.14 -6.43
C GLY A 77 -5.12 -13.27 -5.39
N THR A 78 -4.80 -13.19 -4.10
CA THR A 78 -5.68 -13.53 -2.99
C THR A 78 -5.37 -12.66 -1.79
N ARG A 79 -6.37 -12.47 -0.93
CA ARG A 79 -6.19 -11.81 0.37
C ARG A 79 -6.00 -12.87 1.44
N VAL A 80 -5.08 -12.64 2.37
CA VAL A 80 -4.77 -13.56 3.47
C VAL A 80 -4.99 -12.85 4.81
N THR A 81 -5.34 -13.63 5.82
CA THR A 81 -5.35 -13.17 7.21
C THR A 81 -4.16 -13.78 7.91
N ASP A 82 -3.29 -12.93 8.43
CA ASP A 82 -2.11 -13.39 9.14
C ASP A 82 -2.43 -13.80 10.59
N PRO A 83 -1.66 -14.74 11.15
CA PRO A 83 -1.66 -14.95 12.59
C PRO A 83 -1.14 -13.67 13.30
N PRO A 84 -1.77 -13.24 14.42
CA PRO A 84 -1.44 -11.97 15.06
C PRO A 84 0.03 -11.87 15.51
N GLU A 85 0.67 -12.99 15.80
CA GLU A 85 2.06 -13.07 16.25
C GLU A 85 3.06 -12.54 15.22
N ILE A 86 2.72 -12.54 13.92
CA ILE A 86 3.63 -12.02 12.89
C ILE A 86 3.83 -10.50 13.03
N TRP A 87 2.84 -9.82 13.60
CA TRP A 87 2.86 -8.37 13.84
C TRP A 87 3.48 -8.00 15.19
N GLU A 88 3.93 -8.97 15.99
CA GLU A 88 4.56 -8.72 17.29
C GLU A 88 6.06 -8.33 17.19
N HIS A 89 6.61 -8.23 15.98
CA HIS A 89 7.97 -7.74 15.76
C HIS A 89 8.17 -6.36 16.42
N LEU A 90 9.34 -6.13 17.02
CA LEU A 90 9.64 -4.91 17.79
C LEU A 90 9.29 -3.62 17.02
N THR A 91 9.66 -3.56 15.74
CA THR A 91 9.37 -2.43 14.85
C THR A 91 7.88 -2.21 14.65
N TRP A 92 7.12 -3.27 14.37
CA TRP A 92 5.67 -3.20 14.16
C TRP A 92 4.96 -2.69 15.41
N ARG A 93 5.33 -3.21 16.58
CA ARG A 93 4.84 -2.70 17.86
C ARG A 93 5.25 -1.26 18.14
N SER A 94 6.49 -0.89 17.81
CA SER A 94 7.00 0.48 18.01
C SER A 94 6.26 1.49 17.15
N LEU A 95 5.78 1.06 15.98
CA LEU A 95 5.02 1.87 15.03
C LEU A 95 3.50 1.66 15.14
N ASP A 96 3.02 0.95 16.18
CA ASP A 96 1.61 0.57 16.34
C ASP A 96 0.98 0.05 15.04
N PHE A 97 1.72 -0.80 14.33
CA PHE A 97 1.35 -1.31 13.02
C PHE A 97 1.00 -2.79 13.10
N ARG A 98 -0.23 -3.11 12.69
CA ARG A 98 -0.74 -4.48 12.53
C ARG A 98 -1.92 -4.48 11.57
N ILE A 99 -2.14 -5.62 10.94
CA ILE A 99 -3.25 -5.81 10.00
C ILE A 99 -4.08 -7.00 10.49
N GLU A 100 -5.31 -6.72 10.90
CA GLU A 100 -6.24 -7.72 11.44
C GLU A 100 -7.20 -8.25 10.35
N GLU A 101 -7.42 -7.46 9.30
CA GLU A 101 -8.30 -7.80 8.18
C GLU A 101 -7.55 -8.55 7.07
N PRO A 102 -8.26 -9.31 6.21
CA PRO A 102 -7.65 -9.91 5.03
C PRO A 102 -6.97 -8.86 4.13
N HIS A 103 -5.72 -9.10 3.78
CA HIS A 103 -4.87 -8.15 3.06
C HIS A 103 -4.13 -8.83 1.91
N ALA A 104 -3.70 -8.07 0.91
CA ALA A 104 -3.01 -8.55 -0.29
C ALA A 104 -1.53 -8.08 -0.36
N PHE A 105 -1.08 -7.30 0.62
CA PHE A 105 0.23 -6.66 0.59
C PHE A 105 1.10 -7.08 1.77
N SER A 106 2.39 -7.24 1.50
CA SER A 106 3.41 -7.39 2.53
C SER A 106 4.16 -6.09 2.76
N PHE A 107 4.49 -5.80 4.02
CA PHE A 107 5.10 -4.55 4.45
C PHE A 107 6.51 -4.76 4.98
N ARG A 108 7.40 -3.82 4.67
CA ARG A 108 8.79 -3.79 5.13
C ARG A 108 9.11 -2.39 5.64
N PHE A 109 9.87 -2.30 6.71
CA PHE A 109 10.38 -1.03 7.23
C PHE A 109 11.88 -1.13 7.37
N GLU A 110 12.60 -0.20 6.78
CA GLU A 110 14.06 -0.11 6.86
C GLU A 110 14.43 1.24 7.43
N SER A 111 15.46 1.28 8.27
CA SER A 111 15.96 2.52 8.85
C SER A 111 17.47 2.48 8.94
N GLU A 112 18.12 3.61 8.69
CA GLU A 112 19.58 3.71 8.72
C GLU A 112 20.00 5.09 9.24
N LEU A 113 21.09 5.11 10.02
CA LEU A 113 21.76 6.33 10.45
C LEU A 113 22.99 6.56 9.58
N ASP A 114 23.05 7.71 8.91
CA ASP A 114 24.28 8.14 8.26
C ASP A 114 25.34 8.46 9.33
N PRO A 115 26.50 7.76 9.35
CA PRO A 115 27.49 7.92 10.41
C PRO A 115 28.21 9.28 10.37
N VAL A 116 28.22 9.95 9.21
CA VAL A 116 28.91 11.24 9.00
C VAL A 116 27.95 12.40 9.23
N THR A 117 26.81 12.40 8.53
CA THR A 117 25.85 13.51 8.62
C THR A 117 24.91 13.40 9.82
N ARG A 118 24.87 12.22 10.45
CA ARG A 118 23.95 11.90 11.56
C ARG A 118 22.48 12.03 11.18
N VAL A 119 22.16 12.06 9.89
CA VAL A 119 20.79 12.02 9.40
C VAL A 119 20.27 10.59 9.53
N MET A 120 19.16 10.42 10.26
CA MET A 120 18.45 9.15 10.29
C MET A 120 17.47 9.12 9.13
N ARG A 121 17.39 8.01 8.41
CA ARG A 121 16.47 7.80 7.28
C ARG A 121 15.62 6.57 7.52
N PHE A 122 14.42 6.55 6.95
CA PHE A 122 13.63 5.33 6.83
C PHE A 122 13.05 5.17 5.43
N VAL A 123 12.76 3.91 5.09
CA VAL A 123 12.01 3.50 3.91
C VAL A 123 10.92 2.53 4.37
N ALA A 124 9.67 2.92 4.14
CA ALA A 124 8.50 2.07 4.30
C ALA A 124 8.12 1.53 2.92
N THR A 125 8.03 0.21 2.77
CA THR A 125 7.76 -0.45 1.49
C THR A 125 6.54 -1.37 1.62
N ALA A 126 5.66 -1.34 0.63
CA ALA A 126 4.60 -2.33 0.44
C ALA A 126 4.79 -3.07 -0.88
N HIS A 127 4.63 -4.40 -0.86
CA HIS A 127 4.68 -5.27 -2.03
C HIS A 127 3.37 -6.03 -2.17
N GLY A 128 2.81 -6.09 -3.38
CA GLY A 128 1.60 -6.86 -3.68
C GLY A 128 1.72 -7.60 -5.00
N ASP A 129 1.06 -8.75 -5.12
CA ASP A 129 0.93 -9.56 -6.34
C ASP A 129 -0.57 -9.81 -6.58
N LEU A 130 -1.26 -8.80 -7.11
CA LEU A 130 -2.73 -8.75 -7.10
C LEU A 130 -3.39 -9.68 -8.13
N ASP A 131 -2.66 -10.06 -9.19
CA ASP A 131 -3.14 -10.99 -10.21
C ASP A 131 -2.51 -12.40 -10.08
N GLY A 132 -1.48 -12.54 -9.23
CA GLY A 132 -0.84 -13.82 -8.90
C GLY A 132 0.18 -14.29 -9.92
N ASP A 133 0.66 -13.41 -10.81
CA ASP A 133 1.60 -13.77 -11.87
C ASP A 133 3.08 -13.83 -11.38
N GLY A 134 3.32 -13.45 -10.12
CA GLY A 134 4.63 -13.46 -9.47
C GLY A 134 5.44 -12.18 -9.66
N LYS A 135 4.90 -11.19 -10.36
CA LYS A 135 5.45 -9.84 -10.40
C LYS A 135 4.84 -8.99 -9.28
N LEU A 136 5.65 -8.09 -8.75
CA LEU A 136 5.26 -7.30 -7.59
C LEU A 136 4.98 -5.85 -7.97
N SER A 137 3.82 -5.35 -7.60
CA SER A 137 3.58 -3.93 -7.37
C SER A 137 4.36 -3.49 -6.14
N THR A 138 5.13 -2.41 -6.24
CA THR A 138 5.97 -1.89 -5.16
C THR A 138 5.65 -0.43 -4.88
N PHE A 139 5.33 -0.11 -3.63
CA PHE A 139 5.08 1.24 -3.16
C PHE A 139 6.11 1.57 -2.09
N GLN A 140 6.76 2.73 -2.18
CA GLN A 140 7.74 3.18 -1.19
C GLN A 140 7.49 4.63 -0.78
N VAL A 141 7.49 4.83 0.53
CA VAL A 141 7.53 6.15 1.15
C VAL A 141 8.81 6.29 1.96
N ARG A 142 9.47 7.44 1.84
CA ARG A 142 10.74 7.73 2.50
C ARG A 142 10.57 8.84 3.49
N GLY A 143 11.35 8.81 4.55
CA GLY A 143 11.44 9.91 5.49
C GLY A 143 12.82 10.04 6.09
N GLU A 144 13.03 11.14 6.78
CA GLU A 144 14.29 11.44 7.42
C GLU A 144 14.10 12.29 8.68
N ARG A 145 15.14 12.31 9.50
CA ARG A 145 15.34 13.30 10.54
C ARG A 145 16.77 13.82 10.47
N VAL A 146 16.90 15.10 10.16
CA VAL A 146 18.17 15.81 10.18
C VAL A 146 18.45 16.30 11.61
N PRO A 147 19.71 16.26 12.11
CA PRO A 147 20.03 16.77 13.43
C PRO A 147 19.52 18.20 13.66
N GLY A 148 18.84 18.42 14.79
CA GLY A 148 18.25 19.72 15.13
C GLY A 148 16.95 20.06 14.40
N GLN A 149 16.42 19.16 13.56
CA GLN A 149 15.15 19.33 12.87
C GLN A 149 14.14 18.24 13.31
N PRO A 150 12.83 18.53 13.20
CA PRO A 150 11.81 17.49 13.37
C PRO A 150 11.94 16.42 12.28
N ALA A 151 11.49 15.21 12.58
CA ALA A 151 11.37 14.15 11.59
C ALA A 151 10.30 14.54 10.56
N ARG A 152 10.50 14.12 9.30
CA ARG A 152 9.59 14.43 8.20
C ARG A 152 9.53 13.29 7.20
N VAL A 153 8.37 13.17 6.57
CA VAL A 153 8.21 12.38 5.35
C VAL A 153 8.75 13.20 4.18
N LEU A 154 9.55 12.56 3.32
CA LEU A 154 10.05 13.19 2.11
C LEU A 154 8.93 13.25 1.07
N PRO A 155 8.84 14.33 0.27
CA PRO A 155 7.79 14.47 -0.72
C PRO A 155 7.94 13.41 -1.82
N GLY A 156 6.80 12.87 -2.22
CA GLY A 156 6.70 11.85 -3.27
C GLY A 156 6.63 10.43 -2.72
N MET A 157 5.90 9.60 -3.44
CA MET A 157 5.87 8.15 -3.27
C MET A 157 6.48 7.54 -4.53
N PHE A 158 7.42 6.61 -4.35
CA PHE A 158 7.89 5.82 -5.47
C PHE A 158 6.92 4.66 -5.68
N VAL A 159 6.48 4.48 -6.91
CA VAL A 159 5.66 3.34 -7.30
C VAL A 159 6.28 2.65 -8.51
N ASP A 160 6.53 1.36 -8.39
CA ASP A 160 6.86 0.48 -9.50
C ASP A 160 5.66 -0.46 -9.73
N ARG A 161 5.15 -0.47 -10.96
CA ARG A 161 3.94 -1.21 -11.39
C ARG A 161 2.74 -0.92 -10.50
N GLU A 162 2.16 0.28 -10.66
CA GLU A 162 1.02 0.78 -9.88
C GLU A 162 -0.13 -0.23 -9.75
N VAL A 163 -0.46 -0.98 -10.81
CA VAL A 163 -1.55 -1.96 -10.77
C VAL A 163 -1.29 -3.06 -11.82
N GLU A 164 -1.22 -4.32 -11.38
CA GLU A 164 -1.49 -5.51 -12.21
C GLU A 164 -2.90 -6.06 -11.86
#